data_AF-A0A969XV32-F1
#
_entry.id   AF-A0A969XV32-F1
#
_cell.length_a   1.000
_cell.length_b   1.000
_cell.length_c   1.000
_cell.angle_alpha   90.00
_cell.angle_beta   90.00
_cell.angle_gamma   90.00
#
_symmetry.space_group_name_H-M   'P 1'
#
loop_
_entity.id
_entity.type
_entity.pdbx_description
1 polymer ?
#
loop_
_entity_poly.entity_id
_entity_poly.type
_entity_poly.pdbx_seq_one_letter_code
_entity_poly.pdbx_strand_id
1 'polypeptide(L)'
;MAIVSIKEGYTGVEAGGSVSREGVKRTATRVYTVVTDATSRGLWTFPITDGTLIIPAAGTAHPDDGDLYSGVPIVVAKGPAYFEVRVPYETEYEDPLAAAAELSWDDAERQVQYDTDLDGTPVANTLGEPFDPPRTKPVSDPVLIIERNQAAFDPDDKLLFQDTVCAEVFHGAAIGRAKMGKIKARSVAAETPYWRVRYEITFRMKTPTGVPDAKAWWTQLLNQGVKYLDGDGNLQLSPNGELLLLAADGTKTTAAAPHWLYFRDYPDQSWAALGL
;
A
#
# COMPACT_ATOMS: atom_id res chain seq x y z
N MET A 1 9.70 29.95 20.15
CA MET A 1 10.28 30.88 19.16
C MET A 1 9.12 31.53 18.45
N ALA A 2 8.89 32.81 18.70
CA ALA A 2 7.90 33.63 18.01
C ALA A 2 8.59 34.48 16.93
N ILE A 3 7.84 34.79 15.87
CA ILE A 3 8.27 35.70 14.81
C ILE A 3 8.05 37.11 15.31
N VAL A 4 9.11 37.91 15.30
CA VAL A 4 9.08 39.31 15.75
C VAL A 4 8.78 40.24 14.58
N SER A 5 9.33 39.95 13.40
CA SER A 5 9.08 40.73 12.19
C SER A 5 9.43 39.96 10.93
N ILE A 6 8.65 40.20 9.87
CA ILE A 6 8.96 39.79 8.51
C ILE A 6 9.04 41.03 7.64
N LYS A 7 10.15 41.17 6.91
CA LYS A 7 10.32 42.24 5.93
C LYS A 7 10.68 41.65 4.57
N GLU A 8 9.97 42.05 3.54
CA GLU A 8 10.37 41.71 2.18
C GLU A 8 11.52 42.63 1.74
N GLY A 9 12.62 42.02 1.29
CA GLY A 9 13.85 42.73 0.95
C GLY A 9 14.07 42.89 -0.56
N TYR A 10 13.88 41.83 -1.33
CA TYR A 10 14.15 41.81 -2.77
C TYR A 10 13.02 41.10 -3.53
N THR A 11 12.45 41.81 -4.50
CA THR A 11 11.54 41.31 -5.53
C THR A 11 12.34 41.17 -6.82
N GLY A 12 13.06 40.06 -6.95
CA GLY A 12 13.79 39.75 -8.18
C GLY A 12 12.88 39.02 -9.14
N VAL A 13 12.30 39.73 -10.10
CA VAL A 13 11.92 39.09 -11.36
C VAL A 13 13.22 38.94 -12.14
N GLU A 14 13.97 37.88 -11.91
CA GLU A 14 14.94 37.46 -12.92
C GLU A 14 14.14 36.90 -14.08
N ALA A 15 13.92 37.71 -15.13
CA ALA A 15 13.49 37.22 -16.43
C ALA A 15 14.65 36.43 -17.08
N GLY A 16 15.13 35.40 -16.41
CA GLY A 16 16.01 34.37 -16.96
C GLY A 16 15.16 33.35 -17.70
N GLY A 17 14.54 33.77 -18.80
CA GLY A 17 13.77 32.85 -19.64
C GLY A 17 14.70 31.85 -20.32
N SER A 18 14.71 30.61 -19.86
CA SER A 18 15.14 29.50 -20.71
C SER A 18 13.93 29.05 -21.53
N VAL A 19 13.97 29.27 -22.84
CA VAL A 19 12.97 28.72 -23.75
C VAL A 19 13.25 27.21 -23.87
N SER A 20 12.45 26.39 -23.21
CA SER A 20 12.40 24.96 -23.54
C SER A 20 11.49 24.79 -24.76
N ARG A 21 11.61 23.66 -25.47
CA ARG A 21 10.88 23.40 -26.73
C ARG A 21 9.35 23.27 -26.54
N GLU A 22 8.84 23.39 -25.31
CA GLU A 22 7.43 23.21 -24.92
C GLU A 22 6.76 24.45 -24.28
N GLY A 23 7.50 25.54 -24.06
CA GLY A 23 6.92 26.76 -23.47
C GLY A 23 7.96 27.70 -22.88
N VAL A 24 7.55 28.92 -22.52
CA VAL A 24 8.41 29.87 -21.81
C VAL A 24 8.31 29.57 -20.31
N LYS A 25 9.27 28.82 -19.74
CA LYS A 25 9.39 28.67 -18.29
C LYS A 25 9.80 30.02 -17.71
N ARG A 26 8.92 30.64 -16.91
CA ARG A 26 9.21 31.88 -16.19
C ARG A 26 9.46 31.54 -14.73
N THR A 27 10.47 32.17 -14.16
CA THR A 27 10.79 32.03 -12.74
C THR A 27 10.84 33.40 -12.09
N ALA A 28 10.54 33.45 -10.80
CA ALA A 28 10.79 34.63 -9.97
C ALA A 28 11.28 34.16 -8.59
N THR A 29 11.88 35.05 -7.82
CA THR A 29 12.20 34.74 -6.42
C THR A 29 11.93 35.95 -5.55
N ARG A 30 11.12 35.75 -4.52
CA ARG A 30 10.88 36.76 -3.47
C ARG A 30 11.70 36.40 -2.25
N VAL A 31 12.38 37.38 -1.68
CA VAL A 31 13.25 37.18 -0.51
C VAL A 31 12.72 37.95 0.68
N TYR A 32 12.47 37.21 1.76
CA TYR A 32 12.01 37.73 3.03
C TYR A 32 13.12 37.65 4.06
N THR A 33 13.18 38.65 4.91
CA THR A 33 13.98 38.69 6.12
C THR A 33 13.07 38.42 7.30
N VAL A 34 13.37 37.37 8.06
CA VAL A 34 12.61 36.95 9.24
C VAL A 34 13.47 37.09 10.49
N VAL A 35 12.93 37.79 11.48
CA VAL A 35 13.56 37.96 12.80
C VAL A 35 12.70 37.26 13.84
N THR A 36 13.36 36.55 14.77
CA THR A 36 12.71 35.80 15.84
C THR A 36 13.16 36.27 17.22
N ASP A 37 12.39 35.91 18.25
CA ASP A 37 12.68 36.25 19.65
C ASP A 37 13.62 35.26 20.36
N ALA A 38 14.02 34.17 19.69
CA ALA A 38 14.82 33.10 20.29
C ALA A 38 15.96 32.66 19.36
N THR A 39 17.08 32.25 19.95
CA THR A 39 18.32 31.89 19.21
C THR A 39 18.39 30.43 18.74
N SER A 40 17.25 29.72 18.72
CA SER A 40 17.19 28.29 18.38
C SER A 40 16.91 28.08 16.89
N ARG A 41 17.59 27.11 16.27
CA ARG A 41 17.22 26.63 14.92
C ARG A 41 15.91 25.84 15.01
N GLY A 42 14.78 26.50 14.79
CA GLY A 42 13.46 25.89 14.89
C GLY A 42 12.99 25.24 13.58
N LEU A 43 12.31 24.11 13.70
CA LEU A 43 11.40 23.58 12.70
C LEU A 43 10.26 24.61 12.49
N TRP A 44 10.01 24.99 11.24
CA TRP A 44 8.95 25.96 10.91
C TRP A 44 7.70 25.23 10.43
N THR A 45 6.53 25.71 10.85
CA THR A 45 5.25 25.36 10.22
C THR A 45 4.84 26.51 9.30
N PHE A 46 4.43 26.18 8.07
CA PHE A 46 3.98 27.16 7.08
C PHE A 46 2.45 27.29 7.12
N PRO A 47 1.89 28.49 6.84
CA PRO A 47 2.58 29.72 6.47
C PRO A 47 3.23 30.45 7.66
N ILE A 48 4.38 31.09 7.43
CA ILE A 48 5.10 31.89 8.43
C ILE A 48 4.52 33.31 8.41
N THR A 49 4.08 33.84 9.55
CA THR A 49 3.48 35.19 9.63
C THR A 49 3.90 35.95 10.89
N ASP A 50 4.01 37.28 10.78
CA ASP A 50 4.13 38.21 11.92
C ASP A 50 2.78 38.91 12.25
N GLY A 51 1.68 38.45 11.65
CA GLY A 51 0.35 39.06 11.76
C GLY A 51 0.09 40.21 10.79
N THR A 52 1.12 40.75 10.11
CA THR A 52 0.98 41.80 9.09
C THR A 52 1.35 41.28 7.70
N LEU A 53 2.40 40.48 7.61
CA LEU A 53 2.87 39.84 6.39
C LEU A 53 2.88 38.32 6.56
N ILE A 54 2.54 37.61 5.49
CA ILE A 54 2.52 36.16 5.43
C ILE A 54 3.52 35.73 4.35
N ILE A 55 4.48 34.89 4.70
CA ILE A 55 5.29 34.18 3.71
C ILE A 55 4.38 33.11 3.09
N PRO A 56 4.15 33.17 1.77
CA PRO A 56 3.21 32.29 1.10
C PRO A 56 3.62 30.83 1.25
N ALA A 57 2.62 29.96 1.43
CA ALA A 57 2.81 28.53 1.32
C ALA A 57 3.10 28.15 -0.14
N ALA A 58 3.65 26.96 -0.37
CA ALA A 58 3.82 26.46 -1.73
C ALA A 58 2.45 26.35 -2.44
N GLY A 59 2.41 26.61 -3.74
CA GLY A 59 1.21 26.66 -4.57
C GLY A 59 0.41 27.96 -4.49
N THR A 60 0.90 29.00 -3.80
CA THR A 60 0.25 30.32 -3.77
C THR A 60 0.60 31.11 -5.03
N ALA A 61 -0.40 31.72 -5.68
CA ALA A 61 -0.15 32.59 -6.84
C ALA A 61 0.74 33.79 -6.48
N HIS A 62 1.64 34.18 -7.39
CA HIS A 62 2.45 35.37 -7.24
C HIS A 62 1.54 36.61 -7.24
N PRO A 63 1.74 37.59 -6.33
CA PRO A 63 0.84 38.73 -6.18
C PRO A 63 0.74 39.59 -7.45
N ASP A 64 1.82 39.67 -8.21
CA ASP A 64 1.91 40.50 -9.41
C ASP A 64 1.82 39.68 -10.72
N ASP A 65 1.77 38.34 -10.63
CA ASP A 65 1.76 37.46 -11.81
C ASP A 65 0.94 36.18 -11.55
N GLY A 66 -0.29 36.14 -12.03
CA GLY A 66 -1.20 35.01 -11.80
C GLY A 66 -0.75 33.69 -12.40
N ASP A 67 0.25 33.70 -13.31
CA ASP A 67 0.76 32.50 -13.96
C ASP A 67 1.97 31.89 -13.21
N LEU A 68 2.43 32.54 -12.13
CA LEU A 68 3.53 32.06 -11.29
C LEU A 68 3.01 31.54 -9.96
N TYR A 69 3.46 30.36 -9.55
CA TYR A 69 3.09 29.76 -8.28
C TYR A 69 4.33 29.59 -7.40
N SER A 70 4.20 29.87 -6.10
CA SER A 70 5.30 29.72 -5.15
C SER A 70 5.69 28.26 -5.00
N GLY A 71 6.98 27.96 -5.15
CA GLY A 71 7.57 26.73 -4.64
C GLY A 71 7.76 26.79 -3.13
N VAL A 72 8.50 25.83 -2.57
CA VAL A 72 8.69 25.76 -1.11
C VAL A 72 9.61 26.90 -0.63
N PRO A 73 9.24 27.63 0.43
CA PRO A 73 10.13 28.62 1.01
C PRO A 73 11.42 28.00 1.58
N ILE A 74 12.56 28.39 1.03
CA ILE A 74 13.89 27.96 1.43
C ILE A 74 14.39 28.88 2.55
N VAL A 75 14.58 28.33 3.75
CA VAL A 75 15.04 29.09 4.93
C VAL A 75 16.56 28.98 5.11
N VAL A 76 17.24 30.12 5.10
CA VAL A 76 18.69 30.23 5.29
C VAL A 76 18.97 31.02 6.57
N ALA A 77 19.55 30.37 7.57
CA ALA A 77 20.00 31.05 8.79
C ALA A 77 21.19 31.98 8.46
N LYS A 78 21.05 33.26 8.77
CA LYS A 78 22.09 34.29 8.57
C LYS A 78 22.66 34.81 9.90
N GLY A 79 22.00 34.48 11.01
CA GLY A 79 22.43 34.74 12.37
C GLY A 79 21.62 33.90 13.37
N PRO A 80 21.84 34.06 14.69
CA PRO A 80 21.16 33.25 15.70
C PRO A 80 19.65 33.48 15.76
N ALA A 81 19.18 34.68 15.43
CA ALA A 81 17.76 35.05 15.41
C ALA A 81 17.33 35.70 14.08
N TYR A 82 18.16 35.58 13.04
CA TYR A 82 18.03 36.28 11.76
C TYR A 82 18.10 35.27 10.62
N PHE A 83 17.03 35.22 9.82
CA PHE A 83 16.83 34.26 8.74
C PHE A 83 16.48 34.98 7.44
N GLU A 84 16.98 34.45 6.34
CA GLU A 84 16.59 34.82 4.99
C GLU A 84 15.72 33.69 4.44
N VAL A 85 14.49 33.99 4.03
CA VAL A 85 13.57 33.02 3.44
C VAL A 85 13.40 33.37 1.97
N ARG A 86 13.77 32.45 1.08
CA ARG A 86 13.64 32.60 -0.37
C ARG A 86 12.44 31.80 -0.84
N VAL A 87 11.50 32.46 -1.49
CA VAL A 87 10.35 31.80 -2.11
C VAL A 87 10.56 31.80 -3.62
N PRO A 88 10.97 30.67 -4.21
CA PRO A 88 11.00 30.54 -5.66
C PRO A 88 9.57 30.55 -6.20
N TYR A 89 9.39 31.05 -7.40
CA TYR A 89 8.14 30.98 -8.16
C TYR A 89 8.46 30.43 -9.54
N GLU A 90 7.57 29.60 -10.06
CA GLU A 90 7.69 29.09 -11.42
C GLU A 90 6.30 28.90 -12.07
N THR A 91 6.28 28.91 -13.40
CA THR A 91 5.06 28.69 -14.20
C THR A 91 4.56 27.24 -14.17
N GLU A 92 5.38 26.32 -13.67
CA GLU A 92 5.12 24.87 -13.64
C GLU A 92 5.39 24.33 -12.22
N TYR A 93 4.64 24.81 -11.22
CA TYR A 93 4.66 24.19 -9.90
C TYR A 93 3.66 23.03 -9.88
N GLU A 94 4.16 21.80 -9.99
CA GLU A 94 3.37 20.59 -9.75
C GLU A 94 3.60 20.15 -8.30
N ASP A 95 2.58 20.34 -7.45
CA ASP A 95 2.64 19.83 -6.08
C ASP A 95 2.71 18.30 -6.13
N PRO A 96 3.80 17.67 -5.65
CA PRO A 96 3.92 16.22 -5.66
C PRO A 96 2.82 15.54 -4.84
N LEU A 97 2.21 16.22 -3.86
CA LEU A 97 1.08 15.68 -3.08
C LEU A 97 -0.26 15.80 -3.82
N ALA A 98 -0.36 16.67 -4.83
CA ALA A 98 -1.51 16.78 -5.71
C ALA A 98 -1.47 15.77 -6.87
N ALA A 99 -0.32 15.12 -7.10
CA ALA A 99 -0.19 14.06 -8.08
C ALA A 99 -1.16 12.91 -7.76
N ALA A 100 -1.89 12.45 -8.78
CA ALA A 100 -2.82 11.34 -8.65
C ALA A 100 -2.06 10.04 -8.31
N ALA A 101 -2.75 9.09 -7.66
CA ALA A 101 -2.19 7.76 -7.43
C ALA A 101 -1.97 7.05 -8.77
N GLU A 102 -0.79 6.47 -8.94
CA GLU A 102 -0.47 5.61 -10.06
C GLU A 102 -0.97 4.19 -9.76
N LEU A 103 -1.73 3.63 -10.69
CA LEU A 103 -2.28 2.29 -10.61
C LEU A 103 -1.66 1.44 -11.72
N SER A 104 -1.03 0.33 -11.36
CA SER A 104 -0.53 -0.66 -12.32
C SER A 104 -0.99 -2.06 -11.96
N TRP A 105 -1.22 -2.90 -12.96
CA TRP A 105 -1.62 -4.29 -12.81
C TRP A 105 -0.47 -5.19 -13.23
N ASP A 106 -0.22 -6.21 -12.42
CA ASP A 106 0.76 -7.27 -12.62
C ASP A 106 0.12 -8.62 -12.26
N ASP A 107 0.82 -9.74 -12.44
CA ASP A 107 0.36 -11.07 -12.08
C ASP A 107 1.38 -11.79 -11.19
N ALA A 108 0.92 -12.41 -10.11
CA ALA A 108 1.73 -13.27 -9.27
C ALA A 108 1.41 -14.75 -9.55
N GLU A 109 2.41 -15.51 -10.01
CA GLU A 109 2.27 -16.96 -10.16
C GLU A 109 2.58 -17.69 -8.85
N ARG A 110 1.71 -18.61 -8.46
CA ARG A 110 1.94 -19.53 -7.33
C ARG A 110 1.58 -20.97 -7.68
N GLN A 111 2.27 -21.91 -7.06
CA GLN A 111 1.92 -23.33 -7.15
C GLN A 111 0.83 -23.65 -6.12
N VAL A 112 -0.28 -24.24 -6.57
CA VAL A 112 -1.37 -24.70 -5.71
C VAL A 112 -1.55 -26.20 -5.84
N GLN A 113 -1.80 -26.86 -4.72
CA GLN A 113 -2.26 -28.25 -4.76
C GLN A 113 -3.67 -28.31 -5.36
N TYR A 114 -3.97 -29.37 -6.08
CA TYR A 114 -5.30 -29.61 -6.63
C TYR A 114 -5.68 -31.08 -6.49
N ASP A 115 -6.81 -31.33 -5.84
CA ASP A 115 -7.33 -32.68 -5.56
C ASP A 115 -8.41 -33.09 -6.56
N THR A 116 -8.81 -32.18 -7.44
CA THR A 116 -9.89 -32.38 -8.42
C THR A 116 -9.49 -31.71 -9.73
N ASP A 117 -9.78 -32.37 -10.84
CA ASP A 117 -9.59 -31.81 -12.17
C ASP A 117 -10.72 -30.82 -12.54
N LEU A 118 -10.69 -30.32 -13.79
CA LEU A 118 -11.69 -29.36 -14.27
C LEU A 118 -13.09 -29.98 -14.43
N ASP A 119 -13.18 -31.30 -14.56
CA ASP A 119 -14.43 -32.04 -14.75
C ASP A 119 -15.04 -32.50 -13.41
N GLY A 120 -14.39 -32.18 -12.30
CA GLY A 120 -14.83 -32.61 -10.96
C GLY A 120 -14.34 -34.01 -10.58
N THR A 121 -13.45 -34.61 -11.37
CA THR A 121 -12.91 -35.94 -11.08
C THR A 121 -11.79 -35.84 -10.06
N PRO A 122 -11.79 -36.68 -9.00
CA PRO A 122 -10.69 -36.76 -8.06
C PRO A 122 -9.36 -37.08 -8.76
N VAL A 123 -8.31 -36.31 -8.43
CA VAL A 123 -6.95 -36.55 -8.94
C VAL A 123 -6.30 -37.63 -8.08
N ALA A 124 -6.59 -38.88 -8.43
CA ALA A 124 -6.17 -40.07 -7.69
C ALA A 124 -5.60 -41.15 -8.62
N ASN A 125 -4.92 -42.15 -8.05
CA ASN A 125 -4.47 -43.33 -8.80
C ASN A 125 -5.64 -44.25 -9.18
N THR A 126 -5.37 -45.34 -9.89
CA THR A 126 -6.40 -46.30 -10.36
C THR A 126 -7.21 -46.93 -9.21
N LEU A 127 -6.69 -46.95 -7.99
CA LEU A 127 -7.36 -47.46 -6.78
C LEU A 127 -8.08 -46.35 -5.99
N GLY A 128 -8.10 -45.11 -6.47
CA GLY A 128 -8.73 -43.97 -5.81
C GLY A 128 -7.92 -43.39 -4.66
N GLU A 129 -6.63 -43.74 -4.55
CA GLU A 129 -5.74 -43.17 -3.53
C GLU A 129 -5.17 -41.82 -4.00
N PRO A 130 -5.08 -40.82 -3.10
CA PRO A 130 -4.45 -39.55 -3.43
C PRO A 130 -2.94 -39.74 -3.69
N PHE A 131 -2.37 -38.89 -4.54
CA PHE A 131 -0.92 -38.89 -4.77
C PHE A 131 -0.18 -38.29 -3.58
N ASP A 132 0.96 -38.91 -3.21
CA ASP A 132 1.92 -38.39 -2.23
C ASP A 132 3.32 -38.29 -2.88
N PRO A 133 3.90 -37.07 -3.04
CA PRO A 133 3.32 -35.78 -2.67
C PRO A 133 2.13 -35.37 -3.57
N PRO A 134 1.22 -34.51 -3.06
CA PRO A 134 0.10 -34.01 -3.84
C PRO A 134 0.55 -33.31 -5.13
N ARG A 135 -0.26 -33.44 -6.19
CA ARG A 135 -0.01 -32.75 -7.47
C ARG A 135 -0.23 -31.24 -7.31
N THR A 136 0.59 -30.45 -7.99
CA THR A 136 0.52 -28.99 -7.98
C THR A 136 0.39 -28.44 -9.40
N LYS A 137 -0.23 -27.25 -9.51
CA LYS A 137 -0.34 -26.50 -10.75
C LYS A 137 -0.05 -25.01 -10.51
N PRO A 138 0.52 -24.29 -11.49
CA PRO A 138 0.63 -22.84 -11.42
C PRO A 138 -0.75 -22.19 -11.52
N VAL A 139 -0.96 -21.14 -10.72
CA VAL A 139 -2.11 -20.24 -10.80
C VAL A 139 -1.59 -18.81 -10.74
N SER A 140 -2.04 -18.00 -11.68
CA SER A 140 -1.78 -16.56 -11.73
C SER A 140 -2.87 -15.81 -10.99
N ASP A 141 -2.50 -15.09 -9.94
CA ASP A 141 -3.38 -14.19 -9.19
C ASP A 141 -3.05 -12.73 -9.59
N PRO A 142 -4.03 -11.92 -10.03
CA PRO A 142 -3.80 -10.51 -10.35
C PRO A 142 -3.28 -9.71 -9.16
N VAL A 143 -2.38 -8.77 -9.42
CA VAL A 143 -1.77 -7.89 -8.44
C VAL A 143 -1.99 -6.44 -8.87
N LEU A 144 -2.69 -5.66 -8.05
CA LEU A 144 -2.76 -4.20 -8.18
C LEU A 144 -1.63 -3.58 -7.38
N ILE A 145 -0.87 -2.71 -8.02
CA ILE A 145 0.14 -1.88 -7.40
C ILE A 145 -0.39 -0.46 -7.40
N ILE A 146 -0.54 0.10 -6.20
CA ILE A 146 -0.95 1.50 -5.99
C ILE A 146 0.25 2.26 -5.48
N GLU A 147 0.75 3.23 -6.25
CA GLU A 147 1.79 4.15 -5.81
C GLU A 147 1.21 5.56 -5.64
N ARG A 148 1.39 6.16 -4.47
CA ARG A 148 0.95 7.54 -4.21
C ARG A 148 1.91 8.30 -3.32
N ASN A 149 1.90 9.62 -3.45
CA ASN A 149 2.66 10.52 -2.60
C ASN A 149 1.81 10.92 -1.38
N GLN A 150 2.40 10.94 -0.20
CA GLN A 150 1.74 11.27 1.06
C GLN A 150 2.59 12.24 1.87
N ALA A 151 1.97 13.22 2.53
CA ALA A 151 2.69 14.17 3.38
C ALA A 151 3.35 13.49 4.59
N ALA A 152 2.69 12.46 5.12
CA ALA A 152 3.17 11.65 6.22
C ALA A 152 2.89 10.17 5.95
N PHE A 153 3.68 9.30 6.57
CA PHE A 153 3.46 7.86 6.59
C PHE A 153 3.81 7.36 7.98
N ASP A 154 2.90 6.63 8.62
CA ASP A 154 3.16 5.97 9.90
C ASP A 154 3.77 4.58 9.65
N PRO A 155 4.99 4.29 10.15
CA PRO A 155 5.55 2.95 10.06
C PRO A 155 4.67 1.85 10.67
N ASP A 156 3.82 2.17 11.65
CA ASP A 156 2.91 1.21 12.29
C ASP A 156 1.78 0.78 11.33
N ASP A 157 1.39 1.60 10.35
CA ASP A 157 0.44 1.22 9.29
C ASP A 157 0.96 0.00 8.52
N LYS A 158 2.27 -0.07 8.27
CA LYS A 158 2.87 -1.24 7.63
C LYS A 158 2.65 -2.50 8.47
N LEU A 159 2.86 -2.42 9.78
CA LEU A 159 2.73 -3.57 10.67
C LEU A 159 1.26 -4.00 10.83
N LEU A 160 0.34 -3.04 10.81
CA LEU A 160 -1.08 -3.28 11.00
C LEU A 160 -1.76 -3.84 9.75
N PHE A 161 -1.41 -3.33 8.57
CA PHE A 161 -2.14 -3.63 7.33
C PHE A 161 -1.45 -4.66 6.43
N GLN A 162 -0.13 -4.85 6.56
CA GLN A 162 0.56 -5.88 5.77
C GLN A 162 0.02 -7.27 6.11
N ASP A 163 -0.16 -8.12 5.08
CA ASP A 163 -0.67 -9.49 5.24
C ASP A 163 -2.08 -9.55 5.86
N THR A 164 -2.90 -8.53 5.60
CA THR A 164 -4.34 -8.53 5.94
C THR A 164 -5.20 -8.80 4.70
N VAL A 165 -6.41 -9.30 4.90
CA VAL A 165 -7.43 -9.48 3.87
C VAL A 165 -8.45 -8.34 3.98
N CYS A 166 -8.86 -7.76 2.85
CA CYS A 166 -9.80 -6.66 2.84
C CYS A 166 -11.18 -7.11 3.35
N ALA A 167 -11.68 -6.43 4.38
CA ALA A 167 -13.00 -6.65 4.96
C ALA A 167 -14.15 -6.00 4.18
N GLU A 168 -13.86 -5.39 3.02
CA GLU A 168 -14.78 -4.59 2.21
C GLU A 168 -14.68 -4.98 0.73
N VAL A 169 -15.62 -4.50 -0.10
CA VAL A 169 -15.51 -4.63 -1.56
C VAL A 169 -14.39 -3.70 -2.03
N PHE A 170 -13.41 -4.23 -2.73
CA PHE A 170 -12.22 -3.48 -3.13
C PHE A 170 -11.94 -3.65 -4.62
N HIS A 171 -11.95 -2.55 -5.38
CA HIS A 171 -11.74 -2.54 -6.84
C HIS A 171 -12.58 -3.59 -7.61
N GLY A 172 -13.84 -3.78 -7.20
CA GLY A 172 -14.77 -4.74 -7.82
C GLY A 172 -14.62 -6.19 -7.36
N ALA A 173 -13.62 -6.50 -6.53
CA ALA A 173 -13.50 -7.79 -5.87
C ALA A 173 -14.42 -7.85 -4.64
N ALA A 174 -15.11 -8.98 -4.46
CA ALA A 174 -15.92 -9.25 -3.28
C ALA A 174 -15.07 -9.26 -2.00
N ILE A 175 -15.73 -9.04 -0.86
CA ILE A 175 -15.12 -9.10 0.47
C ILE A 175 -14.35 -10.42 0.63
N GLY A 176 -13.13 -10.34 1.15
CA GLY A 176 -12.29 -11.52 1.35
C GLY A 176 -11.39 -11.91 0.17
N ARG A 177 -11.49 -11.25 -1.00
CA ARG A 177 -10.70 -11.62 -2.18
C ARG A 177 -9.40 -10.82 -2.36
N ALA A 178 -9.34 -9.59 -1.85
CA ALA A 178 -8.13 -8.77 -1.92
C ALA A 178 -7.28 -8.98 -0.66
N LYS A 179 -5.97 -9.26 -0.83
CA LYS A 179 -5.00 -9.33 0.28
C LYS A 179 -3.93 -8.26 0.10
N MET A 180 -3.66 -7.53 1.18
CA MET A 180 -2.53 -6.63 1.26
C MET A 180 -1.25 -7.46 1.30
N GLY A 181 -0.44 -7.30 0.27
CA GLY A 181 0.93 -7.79 0.21
C GLY A 181 1.88 -6.76 0.81
N LYS A 182 3.01 -6.53 0.13
CA LYS A 182 4.08 -5.65 0.63
C LYS A 182 3.66 -4.18 0.59
N ILE A 183 3.82 -3.51 1.72
CA ILE A 183 3.78 -2.04 1.81
C ILE A 183 5.21 -1.53 1.83
N LYS A 184 5.57 -0.70 0.85
CA LYS A 184 6.87 -0.03 0.78
C LYS A 184 6.66 1.47 0.88
N ALA A 185 7.37 2.11 1.79
CA ALA A 185 7.40 3.56 1.90
C ALA A 185 8.84 4.04 1.83
N ARG A 186 9.07 5.12 1.09
CA ARG A 186 10.36 5.82 1.07
C ARG A 186 10.14 7.32 1.23
N SER A 187 10.92 7.94 2.09
CA SER A 187 10.97 9.40 2.19
C SER A 187 11.74 9.96 1.00
N VAL A 188 11.16 10.92 0.31
CA VAL A 188 11.81 11.67 -0.76
C VAL A 188 12.24 13.02 -0.20
N ALA A 189 13.55 13.25 -0.17
CA ALA A 189 14.13 14.55 0.16
C ALA A 189 14.03 15.47 -1.06
N ALA A 190 12.84 16.02 -1.29
CA ALA A 190 12.57 17.07 -2.26
C ALA A 190 12.37 18.42 -1.54
N GLU A 191 12.11 19.49 -2.28
CA GLU A 191 11.81 20.80 -1.71
C GLU A 191 10.61 20.73 -0.74
N THR A 192 9.55 20.00 -1.10
CA THR A 192 8.53 19.51 -0.16
C THR A 192 8.88 18.06 0.18
N PRO A 193 9.32 17.73 1.40
CA PRO A 193 9.49 16.33 1.79
C PRO A 193 8.15 15.60 1.74
N TYR A 194 8.13 14.43 1.10
CA TYR A 194 6.96 13.56 1.04
C TYR A 194 7.38 12.10 1.09
N TRP A 195 6.41 11.23 1.35
CA TRP A 195 6.55 9.80 1.28
C TRP A 195 5.98 9.28 -0.02
N ARG A 196 6.78 8.55 -0.80
CA ARG A 196 6.22 7.71 -1.87
C ARG A 196 5.90 6.35 -1.27
N VAL A 197 4.62 6.00 -1.25
CA VAL A 197 4.11 4.77 -0.67
C VAL A 197 3.54 3.89 -1.77
N ARG A 198 3.95 2.64 -1.76
CA ARG A 198 3.53 1.59 -2.68
C ARG A 198 2.81 0.50 -1.91
N TYR A 199 1.56 0.25 -2.28
CA TYR A 199 0.76 -0.88 -1.81
C TYR A 199 0.71 -1.94 -2.90
N GLU A 200 0.98 -3.18 -2.55
CA GLU A 200 0.85 -4.33 -3.44
C GLU A 200 -0.33 -5.16 -2.96
N ILE A 201 -1.35 -5.34 -3.80
CA ILE A 201 -2.61 -5.95 -3.42
C ILE A 201 -2.88 -7.10 -4.38
N THR A 202 -2.89 -8.33 -3.86
CA THR A 202 -3.16 -9.52 -4.66
C THR A 202 -4.64 -9.87 -4.58
N PHE A 203 -5.23 -10.27 -5.70
CA PHE A 203 -6.64 -10.64 -5.82
C PHE A 203 -6.78 -12.13 -6.14
N ARG A 204 -7.55 -12.85 -5.32
CA ARG A 204 -8.04 -14.18 -5.69
C ARG A 204 -9.38 -14.06 -6.39
N MET A 205 -9.34 -13.98 -7.72
CA MET A 205 -10.55 -13.82 -8.54
C MET A 205 -11.35 -15.12 -8.72
N LYS A 206 -10.71 -16.28 -8.50
CA LYS A 206 -11.33 -17.60 -8.55
C LYS A 206 -10.98 -18.39 -7.30
N THR A 207 -11.99 -18.82 -6.56
CA THR A 207 -11.85 -19.85 -5.54
C THR A 207 -12.18 -21.21 -6.14
N PRO A 208 -11.63 -22.32 -5.59
CA PRO A 208 -12.09 -23.66 -5.96
C PRO A 208 -13.60 -23.80 -5.76
N THR A 209 -14.22 -24.67 -6.55
CA THR A 209 -15.66 -24.97 -6.45
C THR A 209 -16.03 -25.34 -5.01
N GLY A 210 -17.04 -24.67 -4.46
CA GLY A 210 -17.51 -24.90 -3.09
C GLY A 210 -16.76 -24.14 -1.99
N VAL A 211 -15.73 -23.35 -2.34
CA VAL A 211 -15.03 -22.46 -1.40
C VAL A 211 -15.61 -21.05 -1.49
N PRO A 212 -16.25 -20.54 -0.42
CA PRO A 212 -16.77 -19.16 -0.40
C PRO A 212 -15.66 -18.12 -0.55
N ASP A 213 -16.00 -16.97 -1.13
CA ASP A 213 -15.08 -15.84 -1.35
C ASP A 213 -14.40 -15.36 -0.07
N ALA A 214 -15.13 -15.35 1.04
CA ALA A 214 -14.60 -14.97 2.35
C ALA A 214 -13.47 -15.91 2.85
N LYS A 215 -13.36 -17.11 2.28
CA LYS A 215 -12.30 -18.08 2.56
C LYS A 215 -11.25 -18.14 1.46
N ALA A 216 -11.25 -17.19 0.53
CA ALA A 216 -10.34 -17.22 -0.61
C ALA A 216 -8.88 -17.33 -0.18
N TRP A 217 -8.46 -16.70 0.92
CA TRP A 217 -7.10 -16.72 1.45
C TRP A 217 -6.85 -17.74 2.57
N TRP A 218 -7.83 -18.57 2.90
CA TRP A 218 -7.67 -19.59 3.94
C TRP A 218 -6.94 -20.80 3.34
N THR A 219 -6.08 -21.42 4.13
CA THR A 219 -5.46 -22.69 3.77
C THR A 219 -6.51 -23.79 3.82
N GLN A 220 -6.70 -24.45 2.69
CA GLN A 220 -7.55 -25.62 2.56
C GLN A 220 -6.66 -26.86 2.54
N LEU A 221 -6.92 -27.81 3.44
CA LEU A 221 -6.22 -29.10 3.49
C LEU A 221 -7.24 -30.23 3.44
N LEU A 222 -6.90 -31.28 2.70
CA LEU A 222 -7.65 -32.52 2.73
C LEU A 222 -7.58 -33.13 4.13
N ASN A 223 -8.73 -33.51 4.69
CA ASN A 223 -8.79 -34.16 5.99
C ASN A 223 -8.26 -35.59 5.87
N GLN A 224 -7.03 -35.81 6.30
CA GLN A 224 -6.37 -37.10 6.21
C GLN A 224 -5.38 -37.30 7.36
N GLY A 225 -5.13 -38.56 7.70
CA GLY A 225 -4.18 -38.90 8.75
C GLY A 225 -3.98 -40.41 8.93
N VAL A 226 -3.07 -40.75 9.83
CA VAL A 226 -2.76 -42.14 10.21
C VAL A 226 -3.64 -42.66 11.36
N LYS A 227 -4.55 -41.82 11.86
CA LYS A 227 -5.50 -42.15 12.94
C LYS A 227 -6.91 -41.89 12.45
N TYR A 228 -7.84 -42.77 12.82
CA TYR A 228 -9.25 -42.65 12.45
C TYR A 228 -10.15 -43.25 13.53
N LEU A 229 -11.44 -42.91 13.53
CA LEU A 229 -12.45 -43.56 14.35
C LEU A 229 -13.09 -44.72 13.57
N ASP A 230 -13.24 -45.88 14.21
CA ASP A 230 -14.05 -46.97 13.68
C ASP A 230 -15.56 -46.69 13.84
N GLY A 231 -16.41 -47.60 13.33
CA GLY A 231 -17.86 -47.46 13.39
C GLY A 231 -18.45 -47.45 14.80
N ASP A 232 -17.67 -47.87 15.80
CA ASP A 232 -18.03 -47.86 17.21
C ASP A 232 -17.45 -46.62 17.94
N GLY A 233 -16.73 -45.75 17.23
CA GLY A 233 -16.13 -44.53 17.76
C GLY A 233 -14.80 -44.74 18.48
N ASN A 234 -14.16 -45.90 18.34
CA ASN A 234 -12.84 -46.14 18.94
C ASN A 234 -11.72 -45.65 18.03
N LEU A 235 -10.66 -45.10 18.63
CA LEU A 235 -9.48 -44.65 17.92
C LEU A 235 -8.67 -45.83 17.41
N GLN A 236 -8.44 -45.86 16.09
CA GLN A 236 -7.63 -46.84 15.38
C GLN A 236 -6.43 -46.18 14.70
N LEU A 237 -5.42 -46.99 14.40
CA LEU A 237 -4.27 -46.62 13.58
C LEU A 237 -4.41 -47.22 12.19
N SER A 238 -3.95 -46.49 11.17
CA SER A 238 -3.94 -47.01 9.82
C SER A 238 -3.00 -48.22 9.71
N PRO A 239 -3.42 -49.28 8.98
CA PRO A 239 -2.52 -50.38 8.65
C PRO A 239 -1.28 -49.82 7.95
N ASN A 240 -0.09 -50.26 8.38
CA ASN A 240 1.20 -49.88 7.79
C ASN A 240 1.54 -48.37 7.79
N GLY A 241 0.78 -47.53 8.52
CA GLY A 241 1.06 -46.09 8.62
C GLY A 241 0.64 -45.28 7.38
N GLU A 242 -0.24 -45.83 6.54
CA GLU A 242 -0.76 -45.13 5.36
C GLU A 242 -1.64 -43.94 5.75
N LEU A 243 -1.65 -42.88 4.93
CA LEU A 243 -2.58 -41.76 5.11
C LEU A 243 -3.98 -42.18 4.64
N LEU A 244 -4.96 -42.11 5.54
CA LEU A 244 -6.35 -42.41 5.25
C LEU A 244 -7.14 -41.10 5.13
N LEU A 245 -8.03 -41.04 4.14
CA LEU A 245 -9.02 -39.97 4.03
C LEU A 245 -10.02 -40.08 5.18
N LEU A 246 -10.35 -38.94 5.78
CA LEU A 246 -11.24 -38.84 6.94
C LEU A 246 -12.48 -38.02 6.63
N ALA A 247 -13.63 -38.48 7.09
CA ALA A 247 -14.87 -37.71 7.11
C ALA A 247 -14.83 -36.62 8.21
N ALA A 248 -15.86 -35.78 8.25
CA ALA A 248 -15.96 -34.68 9.22
C ALA A 248 -15.96 -35.15 10.70
N ASP A 249 -16.43 -36.37 10.95
CA ASP A 249 -16.47 -37.00 12.27
C ASP A 249 -15.19 -37.75 12.64
N GLY A 250 -14.19 -37.79 11.73
CA GLY A 250 -12.94 -38.51 11.93
C GLY A 250 -12.98 -40.00 11.58
N THR A 251 -14.09 -40.51 11.04
CA THR A 251 -14.16 -41.88 10.49
C THR A 251 -13.49 -41.96 9.12
N LYS A 252 -13.12 -43.17 8.68
CA LYS A 252 -12.53 -43.38 7.35
C LYS A 252 -13.54 -43.08 6.24
N THR A 253 -13.16 -42.30 5.25
CA THR A 253 -13.96 -42.03 4.04
C THR A 253 -13.22 -42.46 2.77
N THR A 254 -13.88 -42.30 1.62
CA THR A 254 -13.32 -42.55 0.29
C THR A 254 -13.12 -41.23 -0.47
N ALA A 255 -12.36 -41.28 -1.56
CA ALA A 255 -12.15 -40.12 -2.44
C ALA A 255 -13.44 -39.62 -3.13
N ALA A 256 -14.55 -40.36 -3.05
CA ALA A 256 -15.85 -39.92 -3.54
C ALA A 256 -16.58 -38.97 -2.58
N ALA A 257 -16.20 -38.96 -1.30
CA ALA A 257 -16.75 -38.06 -0.28
C ALA A 257 -15.63 -37.45 0.58
N PRO A 258 -14.72 -36.67 -0.04
CA PRO A 258 -13.64 -35.98 0.66
C PRO A 258 -14.18 -34.92 1.63
N HIS A 259 -13.46 -34.72 2.73
CA HIS A 259 -13.70 -33.62 3.65
C HIS A 259 -12.49 -32.70 3.70
N TRP A 260 -12.71 -31.39 3.72
CA TRP A 260 -11.64 -30.40 3.76
C TRP A 260 -11.70 -29.60 5.05
N LEU A 261 -10.51 -29.36 5.61
CA LEU A 261 -10.30 -28.46 6.73
C LEU A 261 -9.88 -27.09 6.20
N TYR A 262 -10.36 -26.04 6.87
CA TYR A 262 -10.07 -24.66 6.50
C TYR A 262 -9.42 -23.93 7.67
N PHE A 263 -8.26 -23.33 7.42
CA PHE A 263 -7.49 -22.60 8.41
C PHE A 263 -7.34 -21.15 7.98
N ARG A 264 -7.67 -20.24 8.89
CA ARG A 264 -7.54 -18.80 8.65
C ARG A 264 -6.10 -18.39 8.88
N ASP A 265 -5.41 -18.03 7.81
CA ASP A 265 -3.99 -17.64 7.87
C ASP A 265 -3.80 -16.13 8.10
N TYR A 266 -4.78 -15.32 7.68
CA TYR A 266 -4.69 -13.86 7.67
C TYR A 266 -5.88 -13.22 8.39
N PRO A 267 -5.67 -12.11 9.13
CA PRO A 267 -6.75 -11.33 9.70
C PRO A 267 -7.46 -10.49 8.64
N ASP A 268 -8.74 -10.17 8.86
CA ASP A 268 -9.52 -9.28 8.01
C ASP A 268 -9.39 -7.85 8.57
N GLN A 269 -9.23 -6.87 7.68
CA GLN A 269 -9.03 -5.48 8.07
C GLN A 269 -9.71 -4.56 7.04
N SER A 270 -10.36 -3.49 7.50
CA SER A 270 -10.78 -2.40 6.61
C SER A 270 -9.56 -1.55 6.26
N TRP A 271 -9.41 -1.20 4.98
CA TRP A 271 -8.31 -0.37 4.50
C TRP A 271 -8.69 1.10 4.35
N ALA A 272 -9.89 1.50 4.81
CA ALA A 272 -10.36 2.87 4.74
C ALA A 272 -9.42 3.88 5.46
N ALA A 273 -8.75 3.45 6.53
CA ALA A 273 -7.76 4.27 7.22
C ALA A 273 -6.53 4.61 6.36
N LEU A 274 -6.21 3.75 5.39
CA LEU A 274 -5.19 4.01 4.38
C LEU A 274 -5.72 4.91 3.25
N GLY A 275 -7.02 5.25 3.22
CA GLY A 275 -7.63 6.00 2.11
C GLY A 275 -7.47 5.29 0.77
N LEU A 276 -7.63 3.96 0.78
CA LEU A 276 -7.67 3.09 -0.39
C LEU A 276 -9.12 2.70 -0.70
#